data_AF-A0A0C3QFD1-F1
#
_entry.id   AF-A0A0C3QFD1-F1
#
_cell.length_a   1.000
_cell.length_b   1.000
_cell.length_c   1.000
_cell.angle_alpha   90.00
_cell.angle_beta   90.00
_cell.angle_gamma   90.00
#
_symmetry.space_group_name_H-M   'P 1'
#
loop_
_entity.id
_entity.type
_entity.pdbx_description
1 polymer ?
#
loop_
_entity_poly.entity_id
_entity_poly.type
_entity_poly.pdbx_seq_one_letter_code
_entity_poly.pdbx_strand_id
1 'polypeptide(L)'
;MRVNANTCIVGASVVLVPYRLEHVPRYHCWMTDPKLQELTASEPLSYEQEVEMQQKWKEDEDKLTFIVLGRASTNGGEDLSICTEDVRRLPMIGDVNLFFNRTADEEGNDALEVECEVMIAEPEYRGKGLGHAALSMLLSYASLPVPDGLGVPTSCFVAKVGLENLPSRALFRKLGFKETKVVEIFNEVELKYDTEATSHPEWLKGEKMVYD
;
A
#
# COMPACT_ATOMS: atom_id res chain seq x y z
N MET A 1 -1.79 9.01 8.94
CA MET A 1 -3.04 8.36 8.46
C MET A 1 -4.29 9.20 8.71
N ARG A 2 -4.18 10.52 8.93
CA ARG A 2 -5.36 11.37 9.21
C ARG A 2 -6.32 11.46 8.02
N VAL A 3 -5.78 11.56 6.81
CA VAL A 3 -6.57 11.77 5.58
C VAL A 3 -7.43 10.55 5.22
N ASN A 4 -6.96 9.33 5.51
CA ASN A 4 -7.68 8.10 5.19
C ASN A 4 -8.46 7.48 6.37
N ALA A 5 -8.55 8.15 7.53
CA ALA A 5 -9.06 7.58 8.78
C ALA A 5 -10.48 6.94 8.69
N ASN A 6 -11.32 7.43 7.77
CA ASN A 6 -12.68 6.95 7.53
C ASN A 6 -12.89 6.54 6.06
N THR A 7 -11.83 6.35 5.28
CA THR A 7 -11.92 5.94 3.88
C THR A 7 -11.79 4.42 3.80
N CYS A 8 -12.74 3.74 3.16
CA CYS A 8 -12.59 2.36 2.72
C CYS A 8 -12.67 2.33 1.19
N ILE A 9 -11.84 1.48 0.57
CA ILE A 9 -11.81 1.30 -0.89
C ILE A 9 -12.14 -0.16 -1.19
N VAL A 10 -13.29 -0.38 -1.81
CA VAL A 10 -13.82 -1.71 -2.07
C VAL A 10 -13.47 -2.14 -3.48
N GLY A 11 -12.72 -3.22 -3.60
CA GLY A 11 -12.41 -3.88 -4.87
C GLY A 11 -13.09 -5.24 -5.00
N ALA A 12 -12.91 -5.86 -6.18
CA ALA A 12 -13.53 -7.15 -6.50
C ALA A 12 -12.93 -8.33 -5.70
N SER A 13 -11.64 -8.27 -5.36
CA SER A 13 -10.90 -9.34 -4.68
C SER A 13 -10.25 -8.91 -3.36
N VAL A 14 -10.14 -7.61 -3.13
CA VAL A 14 -9.58 -7.04 -1.90
C VAL A 14 -10.38 -5.80 -1.46
N VAL A 15 -10.35 -5.52 -0.17
CA VAL A 15 -10.90 -4.28 0.41
C VAL A 15 -9.79 -3.59 1.20
N LEU A 16 -9.64 -2.29 1.04
CA LEU A 16 -8.65 -1.48 1.76
C LEU A 16 -9.36 -0.71 2.88
N VAL A 17 -8.96 -0.94 4.13
CA VAL A 17 -9.53 -0.26 5.31
C VAL A 17 -8.43 0.46 6.09
N PRO A 18 -8.73 1.56 6.81
CA PRO A 18 -7.72 2.30 7.53
C PRO A 18 -7.12 1.46 8.65
N TYR A 19 -5.81 1.59 8.89
CA TYR A 19 -5.15 0.87 9.97
C TYR A 19 -5.57 1.42 11.34
N ARG A 20 -6.33 0.62 12.10
CA ARG A 20 -6.88 0.91 13.44
C ARG A 20 -6.26 -0.01 14.51
N LEU A 21 -6.46 0.36 15.78
CA LEU A 21 -5.98 -0.41 16.93
C LEU A 21 -6.44 -1.88 16.93
N GLU A 22 -7.63 -2.17 16.40
CA GLU A 22 -8.18 -3.53 16.29
C GLU A 22 -7.33 -4.47 15.41
N HIS A 23 -6.53 -3.91 14.50
CA HIS A 23 -5.65 -4.68 13.61
C HIS A 23 -4.28 -4.98 14.23
N VAL A 24 -3.86 -4.23 15.28
CA VAL A 24 -2.53 -4.34 15.90
C VAL A 24 -2.21 -5.78 16.34
N PRO A 25 -3.11 -6.54 16.99
CA PRO A 25 -2.79 -7.90 17.40
C PRO A 25 -2.37 -8.82 16.23
N ARG A 26 -3.05 -8.72 15.08
CA ARG A 26 -2.72 -9.51 13.89
C ARG A 26 -1.46 -9.00 13.21
N TYR A 27 -1.33 -7.67 13.09
CA TYR A 27 -0.15 -7.04 12.52
C TYR A 27 1.12 -7.40 13.31
N HIS A 28 1.05 -7.36 14.64
CA HIS A 28 2.14 -7.77 15.52
C HIS A 28 2.56 -9.21 15.26
N CYS A 29 1.61 -10.14 15.16
CA CYS A 29 1.93 -11.53 14.81
C CYS A 29 2.71 -11.63 13.49
N TRP A 30 2.35 -10.86 12.45
CA TRP A 30 3.12 -10.83 11.20
C TRP A 30 4.53 -10.28 11.40
N MET A 31 4.65 -9.21 12.18
CA MET A 31 5.94 -8.61 12.52
C MET A 31 6.77 -9.44 13.49
N THR A 32 6.34 -10.66 13.87
CA THR A 32 7.20 -11.65 14.54
C THR A 32 7.81 -12.69 13.58
N ASP A 33 7.37 -12.75 12.32
CA ASP A 33 7.94 -13.65 11.30
C ASP A 33 9.23 -13.05 10.72
N PRO A 34 10.41 -13.67 10.94
CA PRO A 34 11.68 -13.15 10.44
C PRO A 34 11.71 -13.00 8.92
N LYS A 35 10.99 -13.86 8.18
CA LYS A 35 10.95 -13.78 6.72
C LYS A 35 10.14 -12.57 6.26
N LEU A 36 9.07 -12.22 6.97
CA LEU A 36 8.31 -11.01 6.66
C LEU A 36 9.14 -9.77 6.97
N GLN A 37 9.77 -9.72 8.15
CA GLN A 37 10.68 -8.63 8.54
C GLN A 37 11.78 -8.38 7.50
N GLU A 38 12.43 -9.43 7.00
CA GLU A 38 13.45 -9.33 5.95
C GLU A 38 12.87 -8.75 4.66
N LEU A 39 11.69 -9.23 4.22
CA LEU A 39 11.06 -8.79 2.99
C LEU A 39 10.50 -7.37 3.04
N THR A 40 10.17 -6.88 4.23
CA THR A 40 9.67 -5.51 4.49
C THR A 40 10.71 -4.59 5.13
N ALA A 41 11.98 -5.03 5.20
CA ALA A 41 13.07 -4.31 5.86
C ALA A 41 12.70 -3.75 7.24
N SER A 42 11.89 -4.48 8.01
CA SER A 42 11.30 -4.03 9.27
C SER A 42 12.02 -4.62 10.49
N GLU A 43 12.20 -3.82 11.54
CA GLU A 43 12.73 -4.29 12.81
C GLU A 43 11.60 -4.78 13.75
N PRO A 44 11.84 -5.83 14.57
CA PRO A 44 10.86 -6.28 15.54
C PRO A 44 10.60 -5.24 16.62
N LEU A 45 9.32 -5.03 16.95
CA LEU A 45 8.88 -4.20 18.06
C LEU A 45 8.17 -5.07 19.10
N SER A 46 8.16 -4.61 20.35
CA SER A 46 7.23 -5.15 21.35
C SER A 46 5.79 -4.78 20.99
N TYR A 47 4.83 -5.55 21.50
CA TYR A 47 3.42 -5.28 21.29
C TYR A 47 3.02 -3.87 21.77
N GLU A 48 3.53 -3.44 22.92
CA GLU A 48 3.28 -2.11 23.46
C GLU A 48 3.84 -1.01 22.53
N GLN A 49 5.03 -1.21 21.97
CA GLN A 49 5.62 -0.28 21.00
C GLN A 49 4.80 -0.20 19.71
N GLU A 50 4.24 -1.32 19.23
CA GLU A 50 3.35 -1.29 18.06
C GLU A 50 2.05 -0.52 18.33
N VAL A 51 1.46 -0.69 19.52
CA VAL A 51 0.29 0.08 19.94
C VAL A 51 0.62 1.57 19.96
N GLU A 52 1.75 1.97 20.55
CA GLU A 52 2.21 3.35 20.57
C GLU A 52 2.49 3.91 19.17
N MET A 53 3.13 3.13 18.29
CA MET A 53 3.38 3.52 16.91
C MET A 53 2.09 3.70 16.13
N GLN A 54 1.13 2.79 16.27
CA GLN A 54 -0.16 2.90 15.60
C GLN A 54 -0.89 4.18 16.02
N GLN A 55 -0.85 4.52 17.32
CA GLN A 55 -1.45 5.76 17.83
C GLN A 55 -0.79 7.01 17.23
N LYS A 56 0.55 7.02 17.12
CA LYS A 56 1.28 8.12 16.45
C LYS A 56 0.92 8.22 14.97
N TRP A 57 0.93 7.12 14.25
CA TRP A 57 0.63 7.10 12.81
C TRP A 57 -0.81 7.53 12.51
N LYS A 58 -1.75 7.33 13.44
CA LYS A 58 -3.14 7.75 13.28
C LYS A 58 -3.24 9.25 12.95
N GLU A 59 -2.41 10.06 13.58
CA GLU A 59 -2.41 11.53 13.43
C GLU A 59 -1.46 12.02 12.35
N ASP A 60 -0.61 11.15 11.82
CA ASP A 60 0.41 11.50 10.83
C ASP A 60 -0.22 12.03 9.52
N GLU A 61 0.41 13.04 8.93
CA GLU A 61 -0.02 13.63 7.66
C GLU A 61 0.83 13.16 6.49
N ASP A 62 2.04 12.65 6.77
CA ASP A 62 3.01 12.22 5.78
C ASP A 62 3.08 10.69 5.64
N LYS A 63 2.15 9.96 6.29
CA LYS A 63 1.98 8.51 6.14
C LYS A 63 0.53 8.12 5.94
N LEU A 64 0.28 7.20 5.01
CA LEU A 64 -1.02 6.62 4.75
C LEU A 64 -0.90 5.10 4.65
N THR A 65 -1.59 4.39 5.54
CA THR A 65 -1.60 2.92 5.57
C THR A 65 -3.03 2.42 5.45
N PHE A 66 -3.23 1.44 4.58
CA PHE A 66 -4.44 0.63 4.54
C PHE A 66 -4.10 -0.82 4.88
N ILE A 67 -4.97 -1.45 5.66
CA ILE A 67 -5.01 -2.90 5.79
C ILE A 67 -5.74 -3.48 4.60
N VAL A 68 -5.15 -4.51 4.00
CA VAL A 68 -5.72 -5.29 2.92
C VAL A 68 -6.54 -6.43 3.52
N LEU A 69 -7.83 -6.44 3.22
CA LEU A 69 -8.75 -7.52 3.55
C LEU A 69 -9.00 -8.38 2.32
N GLY A 70 -8.99 -9.71 2.48
CA GLY A 70 -9.26 -10.65 1.41
C GLY A 70 -10.76 -10.81 1.17
N ARG A 71 -11.22 -10.59 -0.06
CA ARG A 71 -12.62 -10.79 -0.47
C ARG A 71 -12.69 -11.97 -1.42
N ALA A 72 -13.65 -12.88 -1.20
CA ALA A 72 -13.94 -13.92 -2.17
C ALA A 72 -14.39 -13.25 -3.48
N SER A 73 -13.76 -13.64 -4.59
CA SER A 73 -14.08 -13.07 -5.90
C SER A 73 -15.56 -13.25 -6.21
N THR A 74 -16.26 -12.16 -6.49
CA THR A 74 -17.64 -12.22 -6.93
C THR A 74 -17.66 -12.79 -8.36
N ASN A 75 -18.16 -14.02 -8.52
CA ASN A 75 -18.20 -14.77 -9.79
C ASN A 75 -19.11 -14.16 -10.88
N GLY A 76 -19.35 -12.85 -10.88
CA GLY A 76 -20.35 -12.21 -11.74
C GLY A 76 -20.09 -10.76 -12.13
N GLY A 77 -18.95 -10.17 -11.76
CA GLY A 77 -18.59 -8.81 -12.19
C GLY A 77 -19.43 -7.71 -11.54
N GLU A 78 -18.77 -6.58 -11.27
CA GLU A 78 -19.34 -5.25 -11.00
C GLU A 78 -20.06 -5.00 -9.67
N ASP A 79 -20.67 -5.98 -8.98
CA ASP A 79 -21.26 -5.70 -7.66
C ASP A 79 -20.20 -5.60 -6.57
N LEU A 80 -19.75 -4.37 -6.33
CA LEU A 80 -18.85 -4.01 -5.24
C LEU A 80 -19.60 -3.69 -3.95
N SER A 81 -20.94 -3.72 -3.94
CA SER A 81 -21.73 -3.45 -2.74
C SER A 81 -21.34 -4.38 -1.59
N ILE A 82 -21.02 -3.76 -0.45
CA ILE A 82 -20.71 -4.43 0.80
C ILE A 82 -21.00 -3.45 1.94
N CYS A 83 -21.57 -3.93 3.04
CA CYS A 83 -21.78 -3.09 4.21
C CYS A 83 -20.56 -3.15 5.15
N THR A 84 -20.40 -2.13 6.01
CA THR A 84 -19.28 -2.04 6.96
C THR A 84 -19.16 -3.28 7.86
N GLU A 85 -20.29 -3.87 8.27
CA GLU A 85 -20.30 -5.08 9.10
C GLU A 85 -19.75 -6.32 8.38
N ASP A 86 -19.99 -6.43 7.07
CA ASP A 86 -19.43 -7.51 6.27
C ASP A 86 -17.93 -7.28 6.01
N VAL A 87 -17.52 -6.02 5.79
CA VAL A 87 -16.11 -5.64 5.66
C VAL A 87 -15.32 -6.06 6.91
N ARG A 88 -15.84 -5.78 8.11
CA ARG A 88 -15.20 -6.16 9.40
C ARG A 88 -15.03 -7.66 9.59
N ARG A 89 -15.76 -8.49 8.86
CA ARG A 89 -15.66 -9.97 8.90
C ARG A 89 -14.68 -10.54 7.89
N LEU A 90 -14.19 -9.73 6.96
CA LEU A 90 -13.22 -10.18 5.97
C LEU A 90 -11.87 -10.47 6.64
N PRO A 91 -11.15 -11.52 6.19
CA PRO A 91 -9.83 -11.83 6.70
C PRO A 91 -8.84 -10.71 6.40
N MET A 92 -8.09 -10.28 7.42
CA MET A 92 -6.94 -9.40 7.27
C MET A 92 -5.77 -10.18 6.67
N ILE A 93 -5.26 -9.74 5.51
CA ILE A 93 -4.30 -10.51 4.71
C ILE A 93 -2.97 -9.80 4.42
N GLY A 94 -2.90 -8.49 4.63
CA GLY A 94 -1.70 -7.68 4.42
C GLY A 94 -1.97 -6.19 4.60
N ASP A 95 -1.12 -5.36 4.03
CA ASP A 95 -1.21 -3.91 4.07
C ASP A 95 -0.56 -3.26 2.84
N VAL A 96 -0.92 -2.00 2.60
CA VAL A 96 -0.32 -1.13 1.58
C VAL A 96 -0.09 0.26 2.18
N ASN A 97 1.07 0.85 1.89
CA ASN A 97 1.51 2.12 2.47
C ASN A 97 1.90 3.13 1.41
N LEU A 98 1.67 4.41 1.72
CA LEU A 98 2.32 5.56 1.10
C LEU A 98 3.04 6.39 2.16
N PHE A 99 4.30 6.73 1.89
CA PHE A 99 5.09 7.66 2.69
C PHE A 99 5.41 8.90 1.84
N PHE A 100 5.06 10.07 2.35
CA PHE A 100 5.19 11.34 1.64
C PHE A 100 6.48 12.03 2.08
N ASN A 101 7.51 11.93 1.25
CA ASN A 101 8.81 12.53 1.49
C ASN A 101 8.89 13.86 0.73
N ARG A 102 8.81 14.97 1.47
CA ARG A 102 9.05 16.31 0.92
C ARG A 102 10.52 16.69 1.12
N THR A 103 11.23 16.93 0.02
CA THR A 103 12.64 17.35 0.02
C THR A 103 12.83 18.56 -0.90
N ALA A 104 14.00 19.19 -0.85
CA ALA A 104 14.41 20.12 -1.90
C ALA A 104 15.09 19.33 -3.03
N ASP A 105 14.79 19.64 -4.28
CA ASP A 105 15.57 19.13 -5.43
C ASP A 105 16.96 19.81 -5.53
N GLU A 106 17.75 19.42 -6.52
CA GLU A 106 19.10 19.98 -6.75
C GLU A 106 19.10 21.49 -7.02
N GLU A 107 17.96 22.06 -7.42
CA GLU A 107 17.75 23.48 -7.70
C GLU A 107 17.13 24.24 -6.50
N GLY A 108 16.82 23.52 -5.42
CA GLY A 108 16.22 24.08 -4.20
C GLY A 108 14.69 24.22 -4.25
N ASN A 109 14.01 23.63 -5.24
CA ASN A 109 12.54 23.62 -5.31
C ASN A 109 11.96 22.50 -4.46
N ASP A 110 10.74 22.69 -3.95
CA ASP A 110 9.99 21.65 -3.24
C ASP A 110 9.71 20.47 -4.18
N ALA A 111 10.33 19.33 -3.87
CA ALA A 111 10.12 18.05 -4.52
C ALA A 111 9.34 17.11 -3.59
N LEU A 112 8.36 16.42 -4.16
CA LEU A 112 7.59 15.37 -3.47
C LEU A 112 7.94 14.01 -4.06
N GLU A 113 8.43 13.12 -3.21
CA GLU A 113 8.55 11.69 -3.48
C GLU A 113 7.52 10.95 -2.62
N VAL A 114 6.73 10.06 -3.23
CA VAL A 114 5.75 9.24 -2.53
C VAL A 114 6.16 7.78 -2.64
N GLU A 115 6.72 7.25 -1.56
CA GLU A 115 7.20 5.88 -1.48
C GLU A 115 6.03 4.92 -1.23
N CYS A 116 5.92 3.90 -2.09
CA CYS A 116 4.83 2.95 -2.12
C CYS A 116 5.31 1.58 -1.64
N GLU A 117 4.60 0.99 -0.67
CA GLU A 117 4.88 -0.35 -0.19
C GLU A 117 3.63 -1.24 -0.22
N VAL A 118 3.85 -2.54 -0.35
CA VAL A 118 2.79 -3.55 -0.31
C VAL A 118 3.32 -4.84 0.33
N MET A 119 2.53 -5.38 1.25
CA MET A 119 2.77 -6.70 1.85
C MET A 119 1.50 -7.55 1.78
N ILE A 120 1.63 -8.81 1.35
CA ILE A 120 0.62 -9.85 1.58
C ILE A 120 1.20 -10.84 2.59
N ALA A 121 0.85 -10.62 3.85
CA ALA A 121 1.39 -11.34 4.99
C ALA A 121 0.89 -12.78 5.06
N GLU A 122 -0.37 -13.04 4.68
CA GLU A 122 -0.95 -14.38 4.80
C GLU A 122 -0.49 -15.31 3.66
N PRO A 123 0.23 -16.42 3.94
CA PRO A 123 0.77 -17.30 2.90
C PRO A 123 -0.29 -17.85 1.95
N GLU A 124 -1.48 -18.16 2.46
CA GLU A 124 -2.61 -18.68 1.67
C GLU A 124 -3.13 -17.69 0.61
N TYR A 125 -2.79 -16.41 0.73
CA TYR A 125 -3.24 -15.33 -0.15
C TYR A 125 -2.15 -14.86 -1.12
N ARG A 126 -0.90 -15.31 -0.94
CA ARG A 126 0.23 -14.98 -1.81
C ARG A 126 0.09 -15.65 -3.17
N GLY A 127 0.69 -15.04 -4.21
CA GLY A 127 0.68 -15.59 -5.57
C GLY A 127 -0.66 -15.54 -6.30
N LYS A 128 -1.71 -14.98 -5.70
CA LYS A 128 -3.07 -14.87 -6.27
C LYS A 128 -3.37 -13.51 -6.93
N GLY A 129 -2.36 -12.66 -7.12
CA GLY A 129 -2.52 -11.32 -7.69
C GLY A 129 -3.10 -10.26 -6.74
N LEU A 130 -3.34 -10.60 -5.47
CA LEU A 130 -3.99 -9.70 -4.51
C LEU A 130 -3.11 -8.48 -4.13
N GLY A 131 -1.80 -8.64 -4.06
CA GLY A 131 -0.87 -7.51 -3.86
C GLY A 131 -0.91 -6.51 -5.02
N HIS A 132 -1.01 -7.01 -6.26
CA HIS A 132 -1.21 -6.15 -7.43
C HIS A 132 -2.55 -5.42 -7.31
N ALA A 133 -3.63 -6.13 -6.95
CA ALA A 133 -4.94 -5.50 -6.83
C ALA A 133 -4.96 -4.39 -5.76
N ALA A 134 -4.42 -4.67 -4.58
CA ALA A 134 -4.34 -3.72 -3.47
C ALA A 134 -3.52 -2.47 -3.83
N LEU A 135 -2.30 -2.66 -4.34
CA LEU A 135 -1.44 -1.54 -4.69
C LEU A 135 -2.00 -0.74 -5.87
N SER A 136 -2.59 -1.41 -6.86
CA SER A 136 -3.24 -0.74 -8.00
C SER A 136 -4.39 0.17 -7.56
N MET A 137 -5.24 -0.31 -6.64
CA MET A 137 -6.33 0.49 -6.08
C MET A 137 -5.81 1.68 -5.27
N LEU A 138 -4.76 1.47 -4.47
CA LEU A 138 -4.12 2.54 -3.70
C LEU A 138 -3.53 3.63 -4.61
N LEU A 139 -2.77 3.24 -5.64
CA LEU A 139 -2.18 4.17 -6.60
C LEU A 139 -3.26 4.95 -7.36
N SER A 140 -4.32 4.26 -7.81
CA SER A 140 -5.45 4.93 -8.44
C SER A 140 -6.11 5.93 -7.50
N TYR A 141 -6.35 5.57 -6.24
CA TYR A 141 -6.94 6.47 -5.27
C TYR A 141 -6.04 7.68 -4.98
N ALA A 142 -4.74 7.47 -4.81
CA ALA A 142 -3.79 8.54 -4.53
C ALA A 142 -3.71 9.56 -5.69
N SER A 143 -3.79 9.10 -6.94
CA SER A 143 -3.74 9.99 -8.11
C SER A 143 -5.06 10.65 -8.48
N LEU A 144 -6.21 10.19 -7.96
CA LEU A 144 -7.48 10.89 -8.19
C LEU A 144 -7.43 12.30 -7.59
N PRO A 145 -8.01 13.31 -8.25
CA PRO A 145 -8.03 14.68 -7.75
C PRO A 145 -8.82 14.79 -6.43
N VAL A 146 -8.48 15.78 -5.62
CA VAL A 146 -9.27 16.15 -4.42
C VAL A 146 -10.65 16.69 -4.88
N PRO A 147 -11.78 16.30 -4.26
CA PRO A 147 -11.89 15.58 -2.98
C PRO A 147 -12.01 14.04 -3.08
N ASP A 148 -11.98 13.48 -4.28
CA ASP A 148 -12.20 12.05 -4.49
C ASP A 148 -10.99 11.22 -4.04
N GLY A 149 -9.78 11.68 -4.38
CA GLY A 149 -8.49 11.11 -3.98
C GLY A 149 -7.57 12.10 -3.26
N LEU A 150 -6.26 12.00 -3.54
CA LEU A 150 -5.21 12.81 -2.90
C LEU A 150 -4.52 13.80 -3.85
N GLY A 151 -4.76 13.69 -5.16
CA GLY A 151 -4.16 14.54 -6.18
C GLY A 151 -2.65 14.34 -6.36
N VAL A 152 -2.11 13.17 -6.01
CA VAL A 152 -0.68 12.87 -6.14
C VAL A 152 -0.32 12.66 -7.60
N PRO A 153 0.60 13.47 -8.18
CA PRO A 153 1.09 13.24 -9.54
C PRO A 153 1.77 11.88 -9.64
N THR A 154 1.49 11.14 -10.71
CA THR A 154 2.04 9.79 -10.89
C THR A 154 3.57 9.78 -10.96
N SER A 155 4.18 10.87 -11.43
CA SER A 155 5.64 11.07 -11.45
C SER A 155 6.29 11.06 -10.06
N CYS A 156 5.51 11.28 -9.00
CA CYS A 156 6.01 11.26 -7.62
C CYS A 156 6.13 9.85 -7.04
N PHE A 157 5.53 8.83 -7.66
CA PHE A 157 5.54 7.48 -7.08
C PHE A 157 6.88 6.78 -7.25
N VAL A 158 7.40 6.29 -6.14
CA VAL A 158 8.64 5.55 -6.03
C VAL A 158 8.40 4.29 -5.18
N ALA A 159 9.20 3.26 -5.40
CA ALA A 159 9.25 2.08 -4.54
C ALA A 159 10.70 1.67 -4.34
N LYS A 160 11.06 1.31 -3.11
CA LYS A 160 12.36 0.73 -2.79
C LYS A 160 12.15 -0.73 -2.45
N VAL A 161 12.85 -1.61 -3.14
CA VAL A 161 12.63 -3.05 -3.04
C VAL A 161 13.97 -3.76 -2.97
N GLY A 162 14.14 -4.66 -2.01
CA GLY A 162 15.34 -5.49 -1.91
C GLY A 162 15.66 -6.21 -3.23
N LEU A 163 16.94 -6.28 -3.60
CA LEU A 163 17.40 -6.83 -4.88
C LEU A 163 16.92 -8.27 -5.09
N GLU A 164 16.89 -9.07 -4.02
CA GLU A 164 16.44 -10.46 -4.00
C GLU A 164 14.91 -10.63 -3.96
N ASN A 165 14.16 -9.55 -3.70
CA ASN A 165 12.69 -9.59 -3.69
C ASN A 165 12.12 -9.49 -5.12
N LEU A 166 12.45 -10.50 -5.93
CA LEU A 166 12.02 -10.64 -7.32
C LEU A 166 10.49 -10.60 -7.49
N PRO A 167 9.67 -11.18 -6.58
CA PRO A 167 8.22 -11.06 -6.67
C PRO A 167 7.72 -9.62 -6.61
N SER A 168 8.20 -8.81 -5.65
CA SER A 168 7.80 -7.39 -5.55
C SER A 168 8.31 -6.58 -6.73
N ARG A 169 9.55 -6.81 -7.19
CA ARG A 169 10.07 -6.15 -8.41
C ARG A 169 9.21 -6.44 -9.64
N ALA A 170 8.80 -7.71 -9.82
CA ALA A 170 7.91 -8.08 -10.92
C ALA A 170 6.51 -7.46 -10.79
N LEU A 171 6.00 -7.31 -9.57
CA LEU A 171 4.74 -6.64 -9.28
C LEU A 171 4.77 -5.17 -9.69
N PHE A 172 5.78 -4.41 -9.24
CA PHE A 172 5.92 -2.99 -9.57
C PHE A 172 6.08 -2.76 -11.08
N ARG A 173 6.85 -3.61 -11.77
CA ARG A 173 6.96 -3.54 -13.24
C ARG A 173 5.62 -3.72 -13.95
N LYS A 174 4.76 -4.63 -13.48
CA LYS A 174 3.40 -4.80 -14.02
C LYS A 174 2.50 -3.59 -13.80
N LEU A 175 2.78 -2.80 -12.77
CA LEU A 175 2.07 -1.55 -12.46
C LEU A 175 2.62 -0.33 -13.22
N GLY A 176 3.63 -0.50 -14.07
CA GLY A 176 4.20 0.56 -14.90
C GLY A 176 5.43 1.25 -14.29
N PHE A 177 6.05 0.65 -13.26
CA PHE A 177 7.29 1.16 -12.70
C PHE A 177 8.51 0.62 -13.46
N LYS A 178 9.56 1.44 -13.58
CA LYS A 178 10.87 1.06 -14.11
C LYS A 178 11.94 1.19 -13.03
N GLU A 179 12.92 0.30 -13.05
CA GLU A 179 14.09 0.40 -12.17
C GLU A 179 14.95 1.60 -12.60
N THR A 180 15.25 2.49 -11.67
CA THR A 180 15.99 3.74 -11.93
C THR A 180 17.37 3.73 -11.32
N LYS A 181 17.52 3.14 -10.13
CA LYS A 181 18.76 3.20 -9.36
C LYS A 181 18.93 1.98 -8.48
N VAL A 182 20.13 1.42 -8.44
CA VAL A 182 20.52 0.39 -7.46
C VAL A 182 21.23 1.09 -6.30
N VAL A 183 20.82 0.76 -5.07
CA VAL A 183 21.41 1.30 -3.84
C VAL A 183 22.14 0.17 -3.12
N GLU A 184 23.40 -0.04 -3.49
CA GLU A 184 24.21 -1.19 -3.05
C GLU A 184 24.36 -1.28 -1.52
N ILE A 185 24.47 -0.15 -0.83
CA ILE A 185 24.62 -0.09 0.64
C ILE A 185 23.43 -0.72 1.38
N PHE A 186 22.24 -0.64 0.79
CA PHE A 186 21.01 -1.23 1.35
C PHE A 186 20.60 -2.53 0.63
N ASN A 187 21.37 -2.97 -0.38
CA ASN A 187 21.03 -4.10 -1.23
C ASN A 187 19.61 -3.98 -1.85
N GLU A 188 19.25 -2.77 -2.28
CA GLU A 188 17.92 -2.42 -2.79
C GLU A 188 17.99 -1.85 -4.21
N VAL A 189 16.86 -1.91 -4.90
CA VAL A 189 16.61 -1.20 -6.15
C VAL A 189 15.45 -0.24 -5.97
N GLU A 190 15.65 0.99 -6.43
CA GLU A 190 14.63 2.01 -6.57
C GLU A 190 13.91 1.83 -7.90
N LEU A 191 12.58 1.87 -7.85
CA LEU A 191 11.72 1.89 -9.01
C LEU A 191 10.88 3.17 -9.00
N LYS A 192 10.74 3.82 -10.15
CA LYS A 192 9.85 4.98 -10.33
C LYS A 192 8.77 4.68 -11.35
N TYR A 193 7.59 5.26 -11.19
CA TYR A 193 6.54 5.16 -12.20
C TYR A 193 7.03 5.79 -13.51
N ASP A 194 6.97 5.04 -14.61
CA ASP A 194 7.53 5.46 -15.88
C ASP A 194 6.55 6.36 -16.64
N THR A 195 6.53 7.66 -16.34
CA THR A 195 5.64 8.65 -16.99
C THR A 195 5.93 8.88 -18.49
N GLU A 196 7.06 8.41 -18.99
CA GLU A 196 7.49 8.60 -20.39
C GLU A 196 7.15 7.40 -21.28
N ALA A 197 6.59 6.32 -20.70
CA ALA A 197 6.22 5.14 -21.44
C ALA A 197 5.16 5.45 -22.51
N THR A 198 5.26 4.80 -23.68
CA THR A 198 4.29 4.96 -24.78
C THR A 198 2.90 4.42 -24.44
N SER A 199 2.81 3.56 -23.43
CA SER A 199 1.58 2.96 -22.94
C SER A 199 1.74 2.63 -21.46
N HIS A 200 0.69 2.88 -20.68
CA HIS A 200 0.66 2.54 -19.26
C HIS A 200 -0.38 1.46 -18.98
N PRO A 201 -0.14 0.57 -18.01
CA PRO A 201 -1.18 -0.33 -17.54
C PRO A 201 -2.32 0.47 -16.90
N GLU A 202 -3.56 0.06 -17.13
CA GLU A 202 -4.69 0.62 -16.40
C GLU A 202 -4.70 0.07 -14.98
N TRP A 203 -4.67 0.95 -13.99
CA TRP A 203 -4.81 0.56 -12.60
C TRP A 203 -6.27 0.19 -12.28
N LEU A 204 -6.43 -0.95 -11.59
CA LEU A 204 -7.69 -1.33 -10.96
C LEU A 204 -8.16 -0.22 -10.01
N LYS A 205 -9.45 0.07 -10.10
CA LYS A 205 -10.13 1.05 -9.25
C LYS A 205 -10.99 0.31 -8.24
N GLY A 206 -11.27 0.96 -7.12
CA GLY A 206 -12.26 0.50 -6.16
C GLY A 206 -13.27 1.59 -5.86
N GLU A 207 -14.40 1.19 -5.30
CA GLU A 207 -15.44 2.11 -4.84
C GLU A 207 -15.11 2.64 -3.45
N LYS A 208 -15.11 3.96 -3.32
CA LYS A 208 -14.90 4.64 -2.05
C LYS A 208 -16.18 4.58 -1.23
N MET A 209 -16.08 4.09 0.00
CA MET A 209 -17.16 4.15 0.99
C MET A 209 -16.64 4.74 2.31
N VAL A 210 -17.54 5.28 3.11
CA VAL A 210 -17.22 5.74 4.46
C VAL A 210 -17.10 4.51 5.37
N TYR A 211 -16.00 4.45 6.13
CA TYR A 211 -15.72 3.41 7.10
C TYR A 211 -15.84 4.00 8.51
N ASP A 212 -17.04 3.92 9.07
CA ASP A 212 -17.33 4.34 10.44
C ASP A 212 -16.88 3.27 11.45
#